data_AF-A0A1J4SWW7-F1
#
_entry.id   AF-A0A1J4SWW7-F1
#
_cell.length_a   1.000
_cell.length_b   1.000
_cell.length_c   1.000
_cell.angle_alpha   90.00
_cell.angle_beta   90.00
_cell.angle_gamma   90.00
#
_symmetry.space_group_name_H-M   'P 1'
#
loop_
_entity.id
_entity.type
_entity.pdbx_description
1 polymer ?
#
loop_
_entity_poly.entity_id
_entity_poly.type
_entity_poly.pdbx_seq_one_letter_code
_entity_poly.pdbx_strand_id
1 'polypeptide(L)'
;MVDFCFVSDTFIAMNALERFRTDHGLTFEALGKKAGVKQRGTVFRHCQAGKIPGDAALLYHAKLGIPLEDLRPDLWTPATGGTTINQPQDAA
;
A
#
# COMPACT_ATOMS: atom_id res chain seq x y z
N MET A 1 7.13 -16.80 18.06
CA MET A 1 5.72 -17.00 17.67
C MET A 1 5.04 -15.66 17.92
N VAL A 2 4.99 -14.78 16.91
CA VAL A 2 4.34 -13.48 17.06
C VAL A 2 3.12 -13.47 16.15
N ASP A 3 2.00 -13.23 16.80
CA ASP A 3 0.64 -13.30 16.31
C ASP A 3 0.49 -12.43 15.06
N PHE A 4 0.31 -13.09 13.90
CA PHE A 4 -0.15 -12.45 12.67
C PHE A 4 -1.61 -12.07 12.90
N CYS A 5 -1.85 -10.94 13.55
CA CYS A 5 -3.19 -10.42 13.71
C CYS A 5 -3.67 -9.94 12.34
N PHE A 6 -4.30 -10.88 11.65
CA PHE A 6 -5.14 -10.72 10.49
C PHE A 6 -6.28 -9.76 10.85
N VAL A 7 -6.08 -8.46 10.66
CA VAL A 7 -7.17 -7.48 10.75
C VAL A 7 -7.64 -7.17 9.33
N SER A 8 -8.39 -8.12 8.78
CA SER A 8 -9.29 -7.87 7.66
C SER A 8 -10.44 -6.96 8.09
N ASP A 9 -10.84 -6.12 7.14
CA ASP A 9 -12.12 -5.41 7.06
C ASP A 9 -12.31 -4.16 7.93
N THR A 10 -11.76 -3.04 7.44
CA THR A 10 -12.54 -1.80 7.40
C THR A 10 -12.15 -1.01 6.16
N PHE A 11 -12.91 -1.32 5.11
CA PHE A 11 -12.92 -0.68 3.81
C PHE A 11 -13.18 0.84 3.96
N ILE A 12 -12.62 1.63 3.04
CA ILE A 12 -12.90 3.06 2.75
C ILE A 12 -11.90 4.11 3.33
N ALA A 13 -10.98 4.51 2.45
CA ALA A 13 -10.26 5.81 2.40
C ALA A 13 -9.13 6.13 3.39
N MET A 14 -8.68 5.20 4.24
CA MET A 14 -7.48 5.41 5.06
C MET A 14 -6.28 4.67 4.46
N ASN A 15 -5.18 5.40 4.19
CA ASN A 15 -3.95 4.78 3.66
C ASN A 15 -3.43 3.71 4.62
N ALA A 16 -2.98 2.57 4.09
CA ALA A 16 -2.35 1.50 4.89
C ALA A 16 -1.21 2.04 5.78
N LEU A 17 -0.47 3.04 5.30
CA LEU A 17 0.55 3.76 6.08
C LEU A 17 0.00 4.47 7.32
N GLU A 18 -1.13 5.15 7.19
CA GLU A 18 -1.76 5.87 8.30
C GLU A 18 -2.35 4.88 9.31
N ARG A 19 -2.93 3.78 8.84
CA ARG A 19 -3.40 2.70 9.70
C ARG A 19 -2.25 2.08 10.50
N PHE A 20 -1.15 1.71 9.84
CA PHE A 20 0.05 1.20 10.51
C PHE A 20 0.61 2.19 11.53
N ARG A 21 0.59 3.48 11.21
CA ARG A 21 1.02 4.53 12.13
C ARG A 21 0.15 4.57 13.39
N THR A 22 -1.18 4.54 13.23
CA THR A 22 -2.14 4.60 14.33
C THR A 22 -2.08 3.34 15.19
N ASP A 23 -2.00 2.16 14.57
CA ASP A 23 -1.89 0.86 15.24
C ASP A 23 -0.64 0.81 16.15
N HIS A 24 0.50 1.23 15.62
CA HIS A 24 1.75 1.25 16.37
C HIS A 24 1.96 2.53 17.21
N GLY A 25 1.02 3.48 17.20
CA GLY A 25 1.14 4.76 17.91
C GLY A 25 2.36 5.60 17.50
N LEU A 26 2.81 5.50 16.24
CA LEU A 26 4.04 6.11 15.76
C LEU A 26 3.83 7.58 15.37
N THR A 27 4.84 8.42 15.64
CA THR A 27 4.89 9.76 15.06
C THR A 27 5.35 9.70 13.60
N PHE A 28 5.06 10.74 12.80
CA PHE A 28 5.54 10.81 11.41
C PHE A 28 7.06 10.72 11.29
N GLU A 29 7.79 11.23 12.29
CA GLU A 29 9.24 11.12 12.33
C GLU A 29 9.69 9.69 12.62
N ALA A 30 9.05 9.01 13.58
CA ALA A 30 9.37 7.62 13.90
C ALA A 30 9.03 6.68 12.73
N LEU A 31 7.91 6.93 12.04
CA LEU A 31 7.53 6.21 10.84
C LEU A 31 8.55 6.42 9.72
N GLY A 32 9.01 7.66 9.51
CA GLY A 32 10.07 7.99 8.56
C GLY A 32 11.39 7.30 8.89
N LYS A 33 11.80 7.29 10.17
CA LYS A 33 13.00 6.56 10.63
C LYS A 33 12.90 5.06 10.37
N LYS A 34 11.76 4.43 10.65
CA LYS A 34 11.54 3.00 10.36
C LYS A 34 11.55 2.70 8.87
N ALA A 35 10.89 3.53 8.07
CA ALA A 35 10.87 3.40 6.63
C ALA A 35 12.21 3.76 5.96
N GLY A 36 13.10 4.47 6.65
CA GLY A 36 14.34 4.99 6.04
C GLY A 36 14.13 6.26 5.20
N VAL A 37 12.97 6.92 5.34
CA VAL A 37 12.69 8.21 4.71
C VAL A 37 13.18 9.33 5.63
N LYS A 38 14.23 10.05 5.22
CA LYS A 38 14.83 11.13 6.01
C LYS A 38 13.91 12.34 6.20
N GLN A 39 13.02 12.60 5.25
CA GLN A 39 12.16 13.80 5.27
C GLN A 39 10.77 13.48 5.83
N ARG A 40 10.47 14.05 7.00
CA ARG A 40 9.13 13.97 7.61
C ARG A 40 8.01 14.50 6.70
N GLY A 41 8.28 15.57 5.94
CA GLY A 41 7.30 16.16 5.02
C GLY A 41 6.88 15.20 3.90
N THR A 42 7.80 14.37 3.42
CA THR A 42 7.52 13.33 2.42
C THR A 42 6.62 12.24 2.99
N VAL A 43 6.90 11.78 4.22
CA VAL A 43 6.07 10.78 4.91
C VAL A 43 4.66 11.33 5.15
N PHE A 44 4.55 12.57 5.63
CA PHE A 44 3.26 13.22 5.84
C PHE A 44 2.45 13.34 4.55
N ARG A 45 3.10 13.77 3.45
CA ARG A 45 2.47 13.79 2.12
C ARG A 45 2.03 12.41 1.68
N HIS A 46 2.78 11.35 1.98
CA HIS A 46 2.41 9.98 1.61
C HIS A 46 1.27 9.41 2.46
N CYS A 47 1.17 9.81 3.74
CA CYS A 47 0.01 9.48 4.58
C CYS A 47 -1.26 10.19 4.10
N GLN A 48 -1.16 11.45 3.69
CA GLN A 48 -2.31 12.24 3.22
C GLN A 48 -2.65 12.03 1.74
N ALA A 49 -1.70 11.58 0.92
CA ALA A 49 -1.93 11.36 -0.50
C ALA A 49 -2.82 10.14 -0.70
N GLY A 50 -3.93 10.27 -1.42
CA GLY A 50 -4.80 9.13 -1.74
C GLY A 50 -4.13 8.01 -2.55
N LYS A 51 -2.94 8.25 -3.13
CA LYS A 51 -2.12 7.24 -3.81
C LYS A 51 -0.63 7.48 -3.54
N ILE A 52 0.04 6.45 -3.02
CA ILE A 52 1.49 6.46 -2.79
C ILE A 52 2.20 6.05 -4.11
N PRO A 53 3.35 6.65 -4.46
CA PRO A 53 4.14 6.18 -5.60
C PRO A 53 4.63 4.74 -5.37
N GLY A 54 4.68 3.94 -6.45
CA GLY A 54 5.04 2.52 -6.38
C GLY A 54 6.44 2.27 -5.81
N ASP A 55 7.40 3.13 -6.12
CA ASP A 55 8.77 3.06 -5.59
C ASP A 55 8.80 3.22 -4.05
N ALA A 56 8.01 4.16 -3.53
CA ALA A 56 7.87 4.33 -2.08
C ALA A 56 7.12 3.16 -1.43
N ALA A 57 6.12 2.58 -2.11
CA ALA A 57 5.40 1.42 -1.60
C ALA A 57 6.34 0.22 -1.40
N LEU A 58 7.25 -0.04 -2.35
CA LEU A 58 8.30 -1.07 -2.22
C LEU A 58 9.22 -0.81 -1.01
N LEU A 59 9.60 0.45 -0.82
CA LEU A 59 10.46 0.86 0.28
C LEU A 59 9.77 0.66 1.65
N TYR A 60 8.48 0.99 1.75
CA TYR A 60 7.69 0.71 2.95
C TYR A 60 7.46 -0.78 3.16
N HIS A 61 7.18 -1.56 2.11
CA HIS A 61 7.06 -3.02 2.19
C HIS A 61 8.36 -3.65 2.72
N ALA A 62 9.50 -3.28 2.15
CA ALA A 62 10.81 -3.83 2.55
C ALA A 62 11.21 -3.50 3.99
N LYS A 63 10.70 -2.40 4.55
CA LYS A 63 11.10 -1.88 5.87
C LYS A 63 10.09 -2.14 6.98
N LEU A 64 8.81 -2.00 6.66
CA LEU A 64 7.70 -2.15 7.60
C LEU A 64 7.04 -3.53 7.49
N GLY A 65 7.28 -4.27 6.40
CA GLY A 65 6.66 -5.57 6.15
C GLY A 65 5.20 -5.50 5.71
N ILE A 66 4.69 -4.31 5.36
CA ILE A 66 3.30 -4.12 4.92
C ILE A 66 3.16 -4.70 3.51
N PRO A 67 2.14 -5.53 3.24
CA PRO A 67 1.97 -6.12 1.92
C PRO A 67 1.59 -5.05 0.87
N LEU A 68 2.15 -5.16 -0.33
CA LEU A 68 1.99 -4.17 -1.40
C LEU A 68 0.55 -4.04 -1.91
N GLU A 69 -0.22 -5.13 -1.83
CA GLU A 69 -1.66 -5.15 -2.11
C GLU A 69 -2.47 -4.23 -1.20
N ASP A 70 -2.04 -4.02 0.05
CA ASP A 70 -2.71 -3.14 1.02
C ASP A 70 -2.29 -1.67 0.81
N LEU A 71 -1.04 -1.44 0.38
CA LEU A 71 -0.51 -0.11 0.01
C LEU A 71 -1.08 0.40 -1.32
N ARG A 72 -1.13 -0.46 -2.34
CA ARG A 72 -1.55 -0.15 -3.71
C ARG A 72 -2.24 -1.37 -4.34
N PRO A 73 -3.52 -1.62 -4.00
CA PRO A 73 -4.28 -2.69 -4.67
C PRO A 73 -4.37 -2.44 -6.17
N ASP A 74 -4.51 -1.18 -6.59
CA ASP A 74 -4.53 -0.74 -8.00
C ASP A 74 -3.34 -1.23 -8.85
N LEU A 75 -2.16 -1.45 -8.26
CA LEU A 75 -0.96 -1.89 -8.99
C LEU A 75 -0.63 -3.37 -8.77
N TRP A 76 -0.94 -3.90 -7.58
CA TRP A 76 -0.54 -5.26 -7.17
C TRP A 76 -1.69 -6.25 -6.98
N THR A 77 -2.95 -5.82 -7.15
CA THR A 77 -4.05 -6.77 -7.30
C THR A 77 -3.79 -7.57 -8.58
N PRO A 78 -3.62 -8.91 -8.50
CA PRO A 78 -3.58 -9.72 -9.70
C PRO A 78 -4.93 -9.51 -10.38
N ALA A 79 -4.93 -9.03 -11.62
CA ALA A 79 -6.13 -8.98 -12.43
C ALA A 79 -6.64 -10.42 -12.61
N THR A 80 -7.44 -10.91 -11.67
CA THR A 80 -8.26 -12.09 -11.86
C THR A 80 -9.33 -11.70 -12.87
N GLY A 81 -9.09 -11.98 -14.16
CA GLY A 81 -10.14 -11.98 -15.18
C GLY A 81 -10.02 -10.99 -16.34
N GLY A 82 -8.82 -10.79 -16.89
CA GLY A 82 -8.60 -9.93 -18.08
C GLY A 82 -8.10 -10.64 -19.34
N THR A 83 -8.05 -11.97 -19.40
CA THR A 83 -7.91 -12.68 -20.69
C THR A 83 -9.30 -13.02 -21.20
N THR A 84 -10.01 -12.03 -21.74
CA THR A 84 -10.87 -12.31 -22.89
C THR A 84 -10.25 -11.53 -24.04
N ILE A 85 -9.37 -12.24 -24.72
CA ILE A 85 -9.13 -12.12 -26.14
C ILE A 85 -10.44 -11.80 -26.88
N ASN A 86 -10.78 -10.52 -27.03
CA ASN A 86 -11.61 -10.10 -28.15
C ASN A 86 -10.72 -10.18 -29.38
N GLN A 87 -10.61 -11.40 -29.89
CA GLN A 87 -10.24 -11.66 -31.26
C GLN A 87 -11.33 -10.99 -32.12
N PRO A 88 -10.99 -10.05 -33.01
CA PRO A 88 -11.89 -9.69 -34.10
C PRO A 88 -11.94 -10.92 -35.01
N GLN A 89 -12.96 -11.76 -34.82
CA GLN A 89 -13.40 -12.65 -35.90
C GLN A 89 -14.56 -11.95 -36.59
N ASP A 90 -14.15 -10.89 -37.29
CA ASP A 90 -14.96 -10.15 -38.23
C ASP A 90 -15.49 -11.15 -39.26
N ALA A 91 -16.81 -11.34 -39.17
CA ALA A 91 -17.75 -11.50 -40.26
C ALA A 91 -17.22 -11.75 -41.69
N ALA A 92 -17.85 -12.79 -42.27
CA ALA A 92 -18.19 -13.01 -43.69
C ALA A 92 -17.16 -13.75 -44.56
#